data_AF-A0A2M9L3X0-F1
#
_entry.id   AF-A0A2M9L3X0-F1
#
_cell.length_a   1.000
_cell.length_b   1.000
_cell.length_c   1.000
_cell.angle_alpha   90.00
_cell.angle_beta   90.00
_cell.angle_gamma   90.00
#
_symmetry.space_group_name_H-M   'P 1'
#
loop_
_entity.id
_entity.type
_entity.pdbx_description
1 polymer ?
#
loop_
_entity_poly.entity_id
_entity_poly.type
_entity_poly.pdbx_seq_one_letter_code
_entity_poly.pdbx_strand_id
1 'polypeptide(L)'
;MMAVPPVFPRSWDLILEGGEAFRTVSGSRKNRDSVTGAPGRRSRPRRAVTGRAAGLEQVSSTSTDPSSTTIHEGGGTVPFRVFLHLAALSAGLFAGFCFCYAVVVTPALERLDDEAYVTTMRRLNEAVPGVLFFLVIVGSVVWPLAAFLVRTPWRGADTRVWLIGAAALLSLTAFVVSLAVEVPMNTQLADAVTTTADQFHQARAAIEHSWNNWHVVRTVCAVLSTVLLVGACLTPDRAGSAQPAAPSTAPVRSK
;
A
#
# COMPACT_ATOMS: atom_id res chain seq x y z
N MET A 1 28.58 18.81 -33.75
CA MET A 1 27.29 18.16 -33.45
C MET A 1 27.05 18.28 -31.95
N MET A 2 26.04 19.05 -31.53
CA MET A 2 25.67 19.16 -30.11
C MET A 2 24.98 17.88 -29.67
N ALA A 3 25.54 17.19 -28.68
CA ALA A 3 24.89 16.06 -28.02
C ALA A 3 23.72 16.58 -27.18
N VAL A 4 22.51 16.16 -27.52
CA VAL A 4 21.34 16.34 -26.67
C VAL A 4 21.52 15.37 -25.48
N PRO A 5 21.57 15.85 -24.23
CA PRO A 5 21.66 14.95 -23.08
C PRO A 5 20.36 14.12 -22.96
N PRO A 6 20.44 12.85 -22.52
CA PRO A 6 19.25 12.04 -22.31
C PRO A 6 18.35 12.69 -21.25
N VAL A 7 17.07 12.82 -21.55
CA VAL A 7 16.04 13.48 -20.71
C VAL A 7 15.71 12.66 -19.45
N PHE A 8 16.24 11.43 -19.32
CA PHE A 8 16.01 10.57 -18.16
C PHE A 8 17.29 9.81 -17.78
N PRO A 9 17.57 9.61 -16.47
CA PRO A 9 18.57 8.64 -16.03
C PRO A 9 18.18 7.24 -16.53
N ARG A 10 19.16 6.34 -16.71
CA ARG A 10 18.87 4.92 -16.94
C ARG A 10 17.94 4.46 -15.82
N SER A 11 16.71 4.18 -16.16
CA SER A 11 15.57 4.15 -15.24
C SER A 11 15.68 3.07 -14.15
N TRP A 12 16.56 2.09 -14.34
CA TRP A 12 16.92 1.09 -13.35
C TRP A 12 17.89 1.59 -12.26
N ASP A 13 18.71 2.60 -12.54
CA ASP A 13 19.65 3.16 -11.56
C ASP A 13 18.89 3.81 -10.42
N LEU A 14 17.74 4.47 -10.68
CA LEU A 14 16.88 5.02 -9.62
C LEU A 14 16.31 3.95 -8.67
N ILE A 15 16.10 2.73 -9.16
CA ILE A 15 15.57 1.61 -8.39
C ILE A 15 16.69 0.94 -7.58
N LEU A 16 17.91 0.89 -8.11
CA LEU A 16 19.08 0.30 -7.46
C LEU A 16 19.79 1.28 -6.49
N GLU A 17 19.81 2.58 -6.80
CA GLU A 17 20.46 3.66 -6.03
C GLU A 17 19.57 4.29 -4.95
N GLY A 18 18.30 3.87 -4.85
CA GLY A 18 17.32 4.38 -3.87
C GLY A 18 17.71 4.25 -2.38
N GLY A 19 18.88 3.69 -2.07
CA GLY A 19 19.47 3.68 -0.73
C GLY A 19 20.28 4.93 -0.34
N GLU A 20 20.74 5.76 -1.29
CA GLU A 20 21.63 6.89 -0.99
C GLU A 20 20.90 8.24 -0.89
N ALA A 21 19.70 8.36 -1.45
CA ALA A 21 18.94 9.62 -1.53
C ALA A 21 18.38 10.13 -0.19
N PHE A 22 18.58 9.43 0.94
CA PHE A 22 18.10 9.84 2.26
C PHE A 22 19.16 10.58 3.11
N ARG A 23 20.37 10.81 2.60
CA ARG A 23 21.47 11.46 3.37
C ARG A 23 21.57 12.99 3.22
N THR A 24 20.74 13.64 2.42
CA THR A 24 20.86 15.08 2.11
C THR A 24 19.71 15.98 2.56
N VAL A 25 18.85 15.52 3.48
CA VAL A 25 17.92 16.40 4.21
C VAL A 25 18.15 16.24 5.72
N SER A 26 19.35 16.58 6.15
CA SER A 26 19.65 16.83 7.56
C SER A 26 20.65 17.98 7.66
N GLY A 27 20.13 19.20 7.80
CA GLY A 27 20.94 20.36 8.11
C GLY A 27 20.28 21.68 7.75
N SER A 28 19.39 22.20 8.61
CA SER A 28 19.68 23.45 9.30
C SER A 28 18.61 23.76 10.35
N ARG A 29 19.08 24.20 11.51
CA ARG A 29 18.34 24.40 12.75
C ARG A 29 18.30 25.91 13.03
N LYS A 30 17.22 26.35 13.68
CA LYS A 30 17.12 27.53 14.58
C LYS A 30 16.94 28.88 13.84
N ASN A 31 16.00 29.76 14.21
CA ASN A 31 15.84 30.33 15.55
C ASN A 31 14.44 30.93 15.82
N ARG A 32 14.17 31.10 17.11
CA ARG A 32 12.94 31.51 17.78
C ARG A 32 12.86 33.04 17.93
N ASP A 33 11.67 33.48 18.36
CA ASP A 33 11.33 34.71 19.13
C ASP A 33 10.78 35.92 18.35
N SER A 34 9.50 36.26 18.59
CA SER A 34 9.14 37.40 19.44
C SER A 34 7.63 37.67 19.46
N VAL A 35 7.14 37.93 20.68
CA VAL A 35 5.81 38.39 21.06
C VAL A 35 5.75 39.92 20.91
N THR A 36 4.61 40.48 20.49
CA THR A 36 3.93 41.67 21.09
C THR A 36 2.82 42.22 20.17
N GLY A 37 1.69 42.64 20.77
CA GLY A 37 0.67 43.46 20.09
C GLY A 37 -0.75 43.31 20.63
N ALA A 38 -1.16 44.22 21.52
CA ALA A 38 -2.55 44.48 21.96
C ALA A 38 -2.93 45.93 21.57
N PRO A 39 -4.10 46.50 21.92
CA PRO A 39 -5.50 46.05 21.96
C PRO A 39 -6.48 47.03 21.22
N GLY A 40 -7.77 46.68 21.06
CA GLY A 40 -8.75 47.55 20.39
C GLY A 40 -10.23 47.42 20.80
N ARG A 41 -10.62 48.16 21.84
CA ARG A 41 -11.91 48.83 22.16
C ARG A 41 -13.30 48.30 21.70
N ARG A 42 -14.13 48.03 22.72
CA ARG A 42 -15.47 48.61 23.08
C ARG A 42 -16.58 48.73 22.01
N SER A 43 -17.76 48.16 22.31
CA SER A 43 -18.99 48.92 22.63
C SER A 43 -20.21 48.01 22.97
N ARG A 44 -20.94 48.39 24.03
CA ARG A 44 -22.31 47.97 24.45
C ARG A 44 -23.25 49.14 24.13
N PRO A 45 -24.58 48.97 23.91
CA PRO A 45 -25.63 48.83 24.96
C PRO A 45 -26.78 47.86 24.54
N ARG A 46 -27.68 47.25 25.34
CA ARG A 46 -28.49 47.50 26.58
C ARG A 46 -30.00 47.62 26.24
N ARG A 47 -30.81 46.61 26.63
CA ARG A 47 -32.20 46.63 27.17
C ARG A 47 -32.81 45.22 26.98
N ALA A 48 -33.17 44.44 27.99
CA ALA A 48 -34.16 44.59 29.08
C ALA A 48 -35.63 44.57 28.61
N VAL A 49 -36.28 43.41 28.75
CA VAL A 49 -37.72 43.27 29.03
C VAL A 49 -37.91 42.14 30.05
N THR A 50 -38.75 42.44 31.03
CA THR A 50 -39.08 41.72 32.27
C THR A 50 -40.43 41.01 32.18
N GLY A 51 -40.59 39.91 32.94
CA GLY A 51 -41.89 39.31 33.34
C GLY A 51 -41.72 37.82 33.65
N ARG A 52 -41.50 37.37 34.91
CA ARG A 52 -42.50 37.03 35.98
C ARG A 52 -43.42 35.88 35.49
N ALA A 53 -43.62 34.73 36.15
CA ALA A 53 -43.54 34.30 37.56
C ALA A 53 -43.30 32.76 37.64
N ALA A 54 -42.58 32.29 38.66
CA ALA A 54 -43.10 31.48 39.78
C ALA A 54 -43.24 29.96 39.51
N GLY A 55 -42.37 29.19 40.17
CA GLY A 55 -42.46 27.74 40.36
C GLY A 55 -41.29 27.29 41.24
N LEU A 56 -41.58 27.00 42.50
CA LEU A 56 -40.62 26.77 43.59
C LEU A 56 -39.90 25.41 43.48
N GLU A 57 -38.60 25.46 43.81
CA GLU A 57 -37.79 24.47 44.54
C GLU A 57 -37.76 23.00 44.11
N GLN A 58 -36.58 22.58 43.63
CA GLN A 58 -35.79 21.60 44.40
C GLN A 58 -34.31 21.68 44.03
N VAL A 59 -33.49 22.11 45.00
CA VAL A 59 -32.05 21.88 44.99
C VAL A 59 -31.84 20.39 45.23
N SER A 60 -31.38 19.67 44.21
CA SER A 60 -30.79 18.35 44.36
C SER A 60 -29.39 18.37 43.77
N SER A 61 -28.46 17.96 44.61
CA SER A 61 -27.02 17.89 44.45
C SER A 61 -26.57 17.14 43.19
N THR A 62 -25.50 17.66 42.62
CA THR A 62 -24.50 17.05 41.74
C THR A 62 -24.43 15.51 41.78
N SER A 63 -24.64 14.90 40.62
CA SER A 63 -23.91 13.71 40.17
C SER A 63 -23.82 13.76 38.64
N THR A 64 -23.01 14.68 38.13
CA THR A 64 -22.37 14.48 36.83
C THR A 64 -21.29 13.44 37.05
N ASP A 65 -21.63 12.19 36.79
CA ASP A 65 -20.64 11.12 36.65
C ASP A 65 -19.73 11.46 35.44
N PRO A 66 -18.42 11.74 35.63
CA PRO A 66 -17.51 12.01 34.52
C PRO A 66 -17.03 10.70 33.85
N SER A 67 -17.56 9.55 34.23
CA SER A 67 -16.99 8.24 33.90
C SER A 67 -17.64 7.56 32.69
N SER A 68 -18.17 8.33 31.74
CA SER A 68 -18.51 7.82 30.40
C SER A 68 -17.71 8.53 29.32
N THR A 69 -16.41 8.69 29.56
CA THR A 69 -15.48 8.84 28.43
C THR A 69 -15.29 7.43 27.86
N THR A 70 -16.20 7.03 26.96
CA THR A 70 -15.91 5.97 25.99
C THR A 70 -14.68 6.43 25.21
N ILE A 71 -13.48 6.03 25.67
CA ILE A 71 -12.29 6.09 24.85
C ILE A 71 -12.64 5.29 23.60
N HIS A 72 -12.74 5.97 22.46
CA HIS A 72 -12.94 5.31 21.18
C HIS A 72 -11.82 4.30 20.97
N GLU A 73 -12.06 3.02 21.25
CA GLU A 73 -11.26 1.87 20.79
C GLU A 73 -11.31 1.71 19.25
N GLY A 74 -11.69 2.76 18.51
CA GLY A 74 -11.75 2.78 17.04
C GLY A 74 -10.45 3.18 16.36
N GLY A 75 -9.44 3.65 17.11
CA GLY A 75 -8.19 4.18 16.53
C GLY A 75 -7.33 3.15 15.80
N GLY A 76 -7.38 1.87 16.20
CA GLY A 76 -6.57 0.80 15.59
C GLY A 76 -7.21 0.11 14.37
N THR A 77 -8.53 0.16 14.23
CA THR A 77 -9.27 -0.56 13.17
C THR A 77 -9.30 0.22 11.85
N VAL A 78 -9.37 1.54 11.91
CA VAL A 78 -9.33 2.43 10.74
C VAL A 78 -8.00 2.33 9.96
N PRO A 79 -6.80 2.48 10.57
CA PRO A 79 -5.54 2.40 9.84
C PRO A 79 -5.29 1.01 9.24
N PHE A 80 -5.64 -0.05 9.98
CA PHE A 80 -5.55 -1.42 9.46
C PHE A 80 -6.41 -1.63 8.20
N ARG A 81 -7.67 -1.19 8.23
CA ARG A 81 -8.57 -1.32 7.08
C ARG A 81 -8.01 -0.52 5.90
N VAL A 82 -7.58 0.72 6.11
CA VAL A 82 -6.96 1.53 5.05
C VAL A 82 -5.77 0.81 4.41
N PHE A 83 -4.84 0.29 5.21
CA PHE A 83 -3.68 -0.45 4.70
C PHE A 83 -4.08 -1.72 3.95
N LEU A 84 -5.08 -2.45 4.42
CA LEU A 84 -5.56 -3.65 3.75
C LEU A 84 -6.21 -3.35 2.39
N HIS A 85 -6.98 -2.25 2.28
CA HIS A 85 -7.58 -1.86 0.99
C HIS A 85 -6.51 -1.34 0.02
N LEU A 86 -5.55 -0.55 0.51
CA LEU A 86 -4.40 -0.12 -0.30
C LEU A 86 -3.56 -1.30 -0.77
N ALA A 87 -3.38 -2.32 0.08
CA ALA A 87 -2.70 -3.56 -0.27
C ALA A 87 -3.41 -4.32 -1.39
N ALA A 88 -4.73 -4.52 -1.27
CA ALA A 88 -5.51 -5.19 -2.30
C ALA A 88 -5.48 -4.41 -3.64
N LEU A 89 -5.55 -3.08 -3.58
CA LEU A 89 -5.49 -2.23 -4.76
C LEU A 89 -4.13 -2.29 -5.46
N SER A 90 -3.03 -2.09 -4.72
CA SER A 90 -1.68 -2.11 -5.30
C SER A 90 -1.30 -3.50 -5.82
N ALA A 91 -1.61 -4.56 -5.07
CA ALA A 91 -1.39 -5.93 -5.50
C ALA A 91 -2.21 -6.27 -6.75
N GLY A 92 -3.48 -5.87 -6.80
CA GLY A 92 -4.35 -6.09 -7.96
C GLY A 92 -3.87 -5.37 -9.22
N LEU A 93 -3.42 -4.11 -9.10
CA LEU A 93 -2.82 -3.38 -10.21
C LEU A 93 -1.54 -4.06 -10.72
N PHE A 94 -0.67 -4.51 -9.81
CA PHE A 94 0.55 -5.21 -10.16
C PHE A 94 0.27 -6.57 -10.82
N ALA A 95 -0.65 -7.34 -10.24
CA ALA A 95 -1.08 -8.62 -10.81
C ALA A 95 -1.71 -8.46 -12.19
N GLY A 96 -2.54 -7.43 -12.39
CA GLY A 96 -3.12 -7.09 -13.69
C GLY A 96 -2.05 -6.77 -14.74
N PHE A 97 -1.02 -6.00 -14.37
CA PHE A 97 0.12 -5.73 -15.25
C PHE A 97 0.84 -7.03 -15.66
N CYS A 98 1.25 -7.86 -14.68
CA CYS A 98 1.94 -9.11 -14.96
C CYS A 98 1.08 -10.07 -15.81
N PHE A 99 -0.21 -10.17 -15.47
CA PHE A 99 -1.16 -10.99 -16.21
C PHE A 99 -1.28 -10.55 -17.67
N CYS A 100 -1.49 -9.25 -17.92
CA CYS A 100 -1.55 -8.71 -19.28
C CYS A 100 -0.26 -8.99 -20.06
N TYR A 101 0.90 -8.89 -19.42
CA TYR A 101 2.16 -9.20 -20.07
C TYR A 101 2.23 -10.69 -20.46
N ALA A 102 1.91 -11.58 -19.52
CA ALA A 102 1.94 -13.02 -19.74
C ALA A 102 0.97 -13.50 -20.82
N VAL A 103 -0.23 -12.92 -20.91
CA VAL A 103 -1.29 -13.42 -21.82
C VAL A 103 -1.44 -12.65 -23.12
N VAL A 104 -0.93 -11.40 -23.20
CA VAL A 104 -1.04 -10.55 -24.39
C VAL A 104 0.34 -10.20 -24.94
N VAL A 105 1.20 -9.61 -24.12
CA VAL A 105 2.46 -9.02 -24.61
C VAL A 105 3.45 -10.10 -25.03
N THR A 106 3.73 -11.08 -24.17
CA THR A 106 4.65 -12.18 -24.47
C THR A 106 4.22 -12.98 -25.71
N PRO A 107 2.96 -13.42 -25.84
CA PRO A 107 2.50 -14.10 -27.06
C PRO A 107 2.56 -13.21 -28.32
N ALA A 108 2.39 -11.88 -28.19
CA ALA A 108 2.55 -10.97 -29.31
C ALA A 108 4.02 -10.84 -29.74
N LEU A 109 4.95 -10.77 -28.76
CA LEU A 109 6.39 -10.72 -29.01
C LEU A 109 6.90 -11.99 -29.67
N GLU A 110 6.43 -13.16 -29.23
CA GLU A 110 6.83 -14.47 -29.80
C GLU A 110 6.63 -14.55 -31.32
N ARG A 111 5.64 -13.82 -31.85
CA ARG A 111 5.27 -13.80 -33.28
C ARG A 111 6.14 -12.88 -34.13
N LEU A 112 7.04 -12.11 -33.51
CA LEU A 112 7.97 -11.23 -34.20
C LEU A 112 9.21 -12.01 -34.67
N ASP A 113 9.87 -11.49 -35.70
CA ASP A 113 11.24 -11.92 -36.02
C ASP A 113 12.23 -11.45 -34.93
N ASP A 114 13.47 -11.93 -34.99
CA ASP A 114 14.44 -11.72 -33.92
C ASP A 114 14.84 -10.25 -33.74
N GLU A 115 14.94 -9.50 -34.84
CA GLU A 115 15.26 -8.07 -34.82
C GLU A 115 14.12 -7.26 -34.20
N ALA A 116 12.88 -7.50 -34.63
CA ALA A 116 11.70 -6.85 -34.10
C ALA A 116 11.43 -7.24 -32.64
N TYR A 117 11.67 -8.49 -32.25
CA TYR A 117 11.58 -8.96 -30.86
C TYR A 117 12.54 -8.17 -29.97
N VAL A 118 13.85 -8.20 -30.27
CA VAL A 118 14.87 -7.58 -29.41
C VAL A 118 14.66 -6.07 -29.35
N THR A 119 14.35 -5.44 -30.48
CA THR A 119 14.10 -4.00 -30.54
C THR A 119 12.88 -3.61 -29.71
N THR A 120 11.76 -4.31 -29.89
CA THR A 120 10.53 -4.05 -29.11
C THR A 120 10.75 -4.31 -27.62
N MET A 121 11.40 -5.41 -27.26
CA MET A 121 11.65 -5.77 -25.87
C MET A 121 12.51 -4.72 -25.15
N ARG A 122 13.54 -4.17 -25.81
CA ARG A 122 14.32 -3.04 -25.28
C ARG A 122 13.45 -1.81 -25.02
N ARG A 123 12.60 -1.43 -25.98
CA ARG A 123 11.68 -0.29 -25.84
C ARG A 123 10.71 -0.47 -24.68
N LEU A 124 10.17 -1.67 -24.51
CA LEU A 124 9.31 -1.99 -23.38
C LEU A 124 10.07 -1.89 -22.05
N ASN A 125 11.28 -2.45 -21.98
CA ASN A 125 12.14 -2.39 -20.79
C ASN A 125 12.57 -0.96 -20.42
N GLU A 126 12.69 -0.06 -21.39
CA GLU A 126 12.94 1.37 -21.17
C GLU A 126 11.70 2.09 -20.61
N ALA A 127 10.51 1.73 -21.09
CA ALA A 127 9.26 2.42 -20.76
C ALA A 127 8.63 1.99 -19.42
N VAL A 128 8.78 0.71 -19.04
CA VAL A 128 8.17 0.13 -17.82
C VAL A 128 8.62 0.77 -16.49
N PRO A 129 9.93 1.05 -16.23
CA PRO A 129 10.40 1.59 -14.95
C PRO A 129 10.07 3.08 -14.73
N GLY A 130 8.81 3.45 -14.92
CA GLY A 130 8.28 4.77 -14.58
C GLY A 130 7.90 4.88 -13.09
N VAL A 131 7.80 6.12 -12.61
CA VAL A 131 7.44 6.45 -11.21
C VAL A 131 6.14 5.76 -10.78
N LEU A 132 5.12 5.75 -11.64
CA LEU A 132 3.84 5.12 -11.31
C LEU A 132 3.95 3.60 -11.13
N PHE A 133 4.70 2.92 -12.00
CA PHE A 133 4.92 1.49 -11.87
C PHE A 133 5.71 1.16 -10.59
N PHE A 134 6.73 1.97 -10.29
CA PHE A 134 7.48 1.83 -9.05
C PHE A 134 6.60 1.99 -7.80
N LEU A 135 5.70 2.98 -7.78
CA LEU A 135 4.75 3.15 -6.68
C LEU A 135 3.81 1.95 -6.52
N VAL A 136 3.34 1.37 -7.63
CA VAL A 136 2.48 0.18 -7.62
C VAL A 136 3.24 -1.03 -7.07
N ILE A 137 4.45 -1.30 -7.58
CA ILE A 137 5.21 -2.50 -7.17
C ILE A 137 5.67 -2.40 -5.71
N VAL A 138 6.17 -1.25 -5.26
CA VAL A 138 6.54 -1.04 -3.85
C VAL A 138 5.31 -1.08 -2.96
N GLY A 139 4.22 -0.44 -3.38
CA GLY A 139 2.94 -0.50 -2.67
C GLY A 139 2.41 -1.93 -2.53
N SER A 140 2.65 -2.81 -3.51
CA SER A 140 2.21 -4.22 -3.45
C SER A 140 2.91 -5.02 -2.34
N VAL A 141 4.03 -4.53 -1.81
CA VAL A 141 4.79 -5.14 -0.71
C VAL A 141 4.57 -4.41 0.61
N VAL A 142 4.66 -3.07 0.59
CA VAL A 142 4.62 -2.24 1.79
C VAL A 142 3.25 -2.28 2.47
N TRP A 143 2.16 -2.20 1.72
CA TRP A 143 0.82 -2.14 2.31
C TRP A 143 0.38 -3.46 2.98
N PRO A 144 0.57 -4.66 2.38
CA PRO A 144 0.32 -5.91 3.09
C PRO A 144 1.13 -6.05 4.38
N LEU A 145 2.41 -5.66 4.34
CA LEU A 145 3.29 -5.70 5.51
C LEU A 145 2.83 -4.73 6.60
N ALA A 146 2.44 -3.50 6.24
CA ALA A 146 1.88 -2.53 7.16
C ALA A 146 0.57 -3.04 7.80
N ALA A 147 -0.33 -3.62 7.00
CA ALA A 147 -1.58 -4.22 7.50
C ALA A 147 -1.29 -5.38 8.47
N PHE A 148 -0.30 -6.21 8.16
CA PHE A 148 0.14 -7.31 9.02
C PHE A 148 0.68 -6.82 10.37
N LEU A 149 1.54 -5.80 10.36
CA LEU A 149 2.20 -5.25 11.55
C LEU A 149 1.26 -4.40 12.43
N VAL A 150 0.20 -3.81 11.89
CA VAL A 150 -0.76 -3.03 12.69
C VAL A 150 -1.78 -3.93 13.40
N ARG A 151 -2.04 -5.13 12.89
CA ARG A 151 -3.05 -6.06 13.44
C ARG A 151 -2.59 -6.77 14.74
N THR A 152 -1.33 -6.59 15.17
CA THR A 152 -0.81 -7.11 16.45
C THR A 152 -1.50 -6.47 17.66
N PRO A 153 -1.95 -7.25 18.67
CA PRO A 153 -1.49 -8.59 19.04
C PRO A 153 -2.26 -9.74 18.39
N TRP A 154 -1.51 -10.78 18.03
CA TRP A 154 -1.96 -12.06 17.49
C TRP A 154 -2.84 -12.84 18.49
N ARG A 155 -4.09 -12.44 18.65
CA ARG A 155 -5.03 -13.16 19.53
C ARG A 155 -5.65 -14.33 18.76
N GLY A 156 -4.96 -15.48 18.79
CA GLY A 156 -5.44 -16.77 18.25
C GLY A 156 -5.30 -16.95 16.73
N ALA A 157 -5.83 -18.07 16.22
CA ALA A 157 -5.84 -18.43 14.79
C ALA A 157 -6.81 -17.54 13.99
N ASP A 158 -6.47 -16.27 13.85
CA ASP A 158 -7.19 -15.33 13.01
C ASP A 158 -6.81 -15.58 11.55
N THR A 159 -7.70 -16.28 10.83
CA THR A 159 -7.59 -16.60 9.40
C THR A 159 -7.17 -15.38 8.59
N ARG A 160 -7.67 -14.17 8.91
CA ARG A 160 -7.32 -12.96 8.15
C ARG A 160 -5.83 -12.65 8.23
N VAL A 161 -5.20 -12.83 9.39
CA VAL A 161 -3.79 -12.49 9.55
C VAL A 161 -2.90 -13.47 8.80
N TRP A 162 -3.28 -14.74 8.76
CA TRP A 162 -2.61 -15.75 7.92
C TRP A 162 -2.73 -15.44 6.43
N LEU A 163 -3.91 -15.02 5.95
CA LEU A 163 -4.11 -14.60 4.57
C LEU A 163 -3.21 -13.40 4.21
N ILE A 164 -3.17 -12.38 5.07
CA ILE A 164 -2.33 -11.19 4.86
C ILE A 164 -0.84 -11.56 4.89
N GLY A 165 -0.41 -12.41 5.82
CA GLY A 165 0.98 -12.84 5.92
C GLY A 165 1.44 -13.63 4.70
N ALA A 166 0.63 -14.58 4.24
CA ALA A 166 0.90 -15.35 3.02
C ALA A 166 0.93 -14.44 1.78
N ALA A 167 0.00 -13.49 1.68
CA ALA A 167 0.01 -12.49 0.61
C ALA A 167 1.26 -11.61 0.62
N ALA A 168 1.67 -11.12 1.80
CA ALA A 168 2.89 -10.32 1.94
C ALA A 168 4.13 -11.08 1.48
N LEU A 169 4.24 -12.37 1.82
CA LEU A 169 5.33 -13.22 1.37
C LEU A 169 5.31 -13.38 -0.17
N LEU A 170 4.15 -13.67 -0.76
CA LEU A 170 4.02 -13.82 -2.22
C LEU A 170 4.33 -12.52 -2.97
N SER A 171 3.85 -11.38 -2.47
CA SER A 171 4.19 -10.06 -3.01
C SER A 171 5.70 -9.80 -2.94
N LEU A 172 6.33 -10.13 -1.80
CA LEU A 172 7.78 -10.01 -1.64
C LEU A 172 8.53 -10.91 -2.61
N THR A 173 8.11 -12.16 -2.80
CA THR A 173 8.70 -13.07 -3.79
C THR A 173 8.61 -12.48 -5.20
N ALA A 174 7.44 -11.97 -5.61
CA ALA A 174 7.26 -11.34 -6.92
C ALA A 174 8.15 -10.10 -7.11
N PHE A 175 8.31 -9.29 -6.06
CA PHE A 175 9.20 -8.13 -6.04
C PHE A 175 10.68 -8.54 -6.18
N VAL A 176 11.11 -9.55 -5.43
CA VAL A 176 12.48 -10.07 -5.48
C VAL A 176 12.78 -10.66 -6.87
N VAL A 177 11.87 -11.44 -7.47
CA VAL A 177 12.05 -11.93 -8.84
C VAL A 177 12.23 -10.78 -9.83
N SER A 178 11.48 -9.69 -9.65
CA SER A 178 11.64 -8.49 -10.49
C SER A 178 13.06 -7.94 -10.40
N LEU A 179 13.53 -7.63 -9.19
CA LEU A 179 14.83 -6.97 -8.98
C LEU A 179 16.03 -7.88 -9.24
N ALA A 180 15.95 -9.14 -8.81
CA ALA A 180 17.09 -10.05 -8.81
C ALA A 180 17.22 -10.85 -10.11
N VAL A 181 16.15 -10.95 -10.91
CA VAL A 181 16.14 -11.77 -12.13
C VAL A 181 15.82 -10.92 -13.34
N GLU A 182 14.64 -10.32 -13.41
CA GLU A 182 14.21 -9.62 -14.61
C GLU A 182 15.04 -8.37 -14.89
N VAL A 183 15.36 -7.56 -13.87
CA VAL A 183 16.20 -6.36 -14.05
C VAL A 183 17.57 -6.71 -14.63
N PRO A 184 18.36 -7.65 -14.05
CA PRO A 184 19.61 -8.08 -14.65
C PRO A 184 19.48 -8.59 -16.08
N MET A 185 18.42 -9.35 -16.41
CA MET A 185 18.20 -9.84 -17.76
C MET A 185 17.88 -8.72 -18.75
N ASN A 186 17.09 -7.74 -18.33
CA ASN A 186 16.73 -6.57 -19.12
C ASN A 186 17.97 -5.69 -19.38
N THR A 187 18.84 -5.52 -18.39
CA THR A 187 20.13 -4.81 -18.55
C THR A 187 21.05 -5.55 -19.52
N GLN A 188 21.18 -6.88 -19.39
CA GLN A 188 21.97 -7.69 -20.33
C GLN A 188 21.46 -7.54 -21.77
N LEU A 189 20.14 -7.55 -21.99
CA LEU A 189 19.57 -7.32 -23.31
C LEU A 189 19.87 -5.90 -23.82
N ALA A 190 19.79 -4.88 -22.94
CA ALA A 190 20.10 -3.50 -23.31
C ALA A 190 21.56 -3.34 -23.77
N ASP A 191 22.50 -4.04 -23.13
CA ASP A 191 23.93 -3.95 -23.42
C ASP A 191 24.41 -4.89 -24.55
N ALA A 192 23.57 -5.84 -25.00
CA ALA A 192 23.93 -6.78 -26.05
C ALA A 192 24.20 -6.11 -27.41
N VAL A 193 25.29 -6.49 -28.09
CA VAL A 193 25.59 -6.00 -29.44
C VAL A 193 24.71 -6.73 -30.46
N THR A 194 23.93 -5.98 -31.25
CA THR A 194 23.03 -6.54 -32.27
C THR A 194 23.08 -5.70 -33.56
N THR A 195 24.03 -5.99 -34.43
CA THR A 195 24.22 -5.37 -35.76
C THR A 195 24.03 -6.34 -36.92
N THR A 196 24.02 -7.65 -36.64
CA THR A 196 23.80 -8.71 -37.64
C THR A 196 22.62 -9.60 -37.23
N ALA A 197 22.03 -10.30 -38.20
CA ALA A 197 20.93 -11.24 -37.94
C ALA A 197 21.30 -12.31 -36.90
N ASP A 198 22.50 -12.89 -36.99
CA ASP A 198 22.98 -13.89 -36.02
C ASP A 198 23.09 -13.34 -34.60
N GLN A 199 23.44 -12.07 -34.44
CA GLN A 199 23.52 -11.43 -33.12
C GLN A 199 22.14 -11.18 -32.53
N PHE A 200 21.16 -10.76 -33.35
CA PHE A 200 19.76 -10.65 -32.91
C PHE A 200 19.21 -12.01 -32.48
N HIS A 201 19.47 -13.06 -33.25
CA HIS A 201 19.07 -14.42 -32.92
C HIS A 201 19.63 -14.88 -31.56
N GLN A 202 20.95 -14.71 -31.37
CA GLN A 202 21.61 -15.06 -30.11
C GLN A 202 21.08 -14.27 -28.92
N ALA A 203 20.86 -12.95 -29.09
CA ALA A 203 20.31 -12.10 -28.04
C ALA A 203 18.91 -12.57 -27.61
N ARG A 204 18.02 -12.86 -28.57
CA ARG A 204 16.68 -13.40 -28.28
C ARG A 204 16.76 -14.76 -27.58
N ALA A 205 17.52 -15.70 -28.14
CA ALA A 205 17.65 -17.06 -27.61
C ALA A 205 18.17 -17.09 -26.16
N ALA A 206 19.03 -16.14 -25.80
CA ALA A 206 19.57 -16.02 -24.44
C ALA A 206 18.52 -15.56 -23.41
N ILE A 207 17.48 -14.83 -23.82
CA ILE A 207 16.55 -14.20 -22.88
C ILE A 207 15.12 -14.71 -22.92
N GLU A 208 14.56 -15.01 -24.09
CA GLU A 208 13.10 -15.12 -24.29
C GLU A 208 12.47 -16.16 -23.36
N HIS A 209 12.96 -17.41 -23.43
CA HIS A 209 12.41 -18.50 -22.63
C HIS A 209 12.60 -18.29 -21.13
N SER A 210 13.80 -17.86 -20.72
CA SER A 210 14.10 -17.64 -19.30
C SER A 210 13.27 -16.48 -18.73
N TRP A 211 13.14 -15.38 -19.49
CA TRP A 211 12.39 -14.21 -19.10
C TRP A 211 10.90 -14.55 -18.94
N ASN A 212 10.34 -15.26 -19.92
CA ASN A 212 8.94 -15.71 -19.89
C ASN A 212 8.65 -16.60 -18.68
N ASN A 213 9.53 -17.55 -18.36
CA ASN A 213 9.35 -18.43 -17.21
C ASN A 213 9.34 -17.69 -15.88
N TRP A 214 10.31 -16.80 -15.66
CA TRP A 214 10.35 -15.98 -14.45
C TRP A 214 9.19 -15.00 -14.37
N HIS A 215 8.75 -14.47 -15.51
CA HIS A 215 7.57 -13.62 -15.58
C HIS A 215 6.29 -14.38 -15.18
N VAL A 216 6.14 -15.64 -15.60
CA VAL A 216 5.03 -16.50 -15.18
C VAL A 216 5.06 -16.75 -13.67
N VAL A 217 6.22 -17.09 -13.11
CA VAL A 217 6.37 -17.26 -11.64
C VAL A 217 5.93 -15.99 -10.92
N ARG A 218 6.41 -14.83 -11.37
CA ARG A 218 6.04 -13.53 -10.81
C ARG A 218 4.54 -13.27 -10.91
N THR A 219 3.94 -13.58 -12.05
CA THR A 219 2.50 -13.44 -12.31
C THR A 219 1.68 -14.27 -11.34
N VAL A 220 2.03 -15.56 -11.18
CA VAL A 220 1.33 -16.46 -10.25
C VAL A 220 1.42 -15.94 -8.82
N CYS A 221 2.61 -15.52 -8.37
CA CYS A 221 2.78 -14.94 -7.03
C CYS A 221 1.91 -13.69 -6.83
N ALA A 222 1.91 -12.75 -7.79
CA ALA A 222 1.13 -11.52 -7.72
C ALA A 222 -0.39 -11.78 -7.72
N VAL A 223 -0.87 -12.70 -8.56
CA VAL A 223 -2.29 -13.09 -8.62
C VAL A 223 -2.72 -13.76 -7.32
N LEU A 224 -1.95 -14.74 -6.82
CA LEU A 224 -2.28 -15.41 -5.57
C LEU A 224 -2.27 -14.44 -4.38
N SER A 225 -1.28 -13.53 -4.32
CA SER A 225 -1.26 -12.47 -3.31
C SER A 225 -2.54 -11.63 -3.35
N THR A 226 -2.95 -11.21 -4.55
CA THR A 226 -4.19 -10.44 -4.74
C THR A 226 -5.43 -11.21 -4.27
N VAL A 227 -5.55 -12.49 -4.63
CA VAL A 227 -6.67 -13.34 -4.20
C VAL A 227 -6.73 -13.46 -2.68
N LEU A 228 -5.59 -13.65 -2.03
CA LEU A 228 -5.51 -13.75 -0.57
C LEU A 228 -5.87 -12.41 0.12
N LEU A 229 -5.44 -11.27 -0.43
CA LEU A 229 -5.77 -9.94 0.10
C LEU A 229 -7.26 -9.63 -0.07
N VAL A 230 -7.86 -9.98 -1.20
CA VAL A 230 -9.31 -9.88 -1.41
C VAL A 230 -10.05 -10.77 -0.41
N GLY A 231 -9.60 -12.02 -0.22
CA GLY A 231 -10.15 -12.92 0.80
C GLY A 231 -10.04 -12.34 2.21
N ALA A 232 -8.92 -11.68 2.53
CA ALA A 232 -8.72 -11.00 3.81
C ALA A 232 -9.70 -9.81 4.00
N CYS A 233 -9.98 -9.04 2.95
CA CYS A 233 -10.99 -7.97 2.97
C CYS A 233 -12.40 -8.50 3.21
N LEU A 234 -12.72 -9.67 2.64
CA LEU A 234 -14.04 -10.30 2.74
C LEU A 234 -14.24 -11.10 4.03
N THR A 235 -13.16 -11.45 4.73
CA THR A 235 -13.25 -12.18 6.01
C THR A 235 -13.89 -11.24 7.06
N PRO A 236 -15.00 -11.60 7.73
CA PRO A 236 -15.63 -10.75 8.74
C PRO A 236 -14.73 -10.51 9.97
N ASP A 237 -14.84 -9.34 10.61
CA ASP A 237 -14.27 -9.15 11.94
C ASP A 237 -15.02 -10.06 12.91
N ARG A 238 -14.32 -10.90 13.69
CA ARG A 238 -14.96 -11.67 14.77
C ARG A 238 -15.37 -10.70 15.89
N ALA A 239 -16.51 -10.04 15.72
CA ALA A 239 -17.20 -9.31 16.77
C ALA A 239 -18.55 -10.01 17.03
N GLY A 240 -18.70 -10.63 18.21
CA GLY A 240 -20.02 -10.80 18.82
C GLY A 240 -20.63 -12.21 18.99
N SER A 241 -19.92 -13.32 18.79
CA SER A 241 -20.48 -14.65 19.12
C SER A 241 -19.96 -15.17 20.46
N ALA A 242 -20.31 -14.49 21.56
CA ALA A 242 -20.49 -15.05 22.91
C ALA A 242 -20.56 -13.91 23.94
N GLN A 243 -21.69 -13.21 24.01
CA GLN A 243 -22.18 -12.83 25.33
C GLN A 243 -22.93 -14.07 25.83
N PRO A 244 -22.46 -14.81 26.85
CA PRO A 244 -23.32 -15.77 27.52
C PRO A 244 -24.55 -14.98 27.98
N ALA A 245 -25.74 -15.39 27.55
CA ALA A 245 -26.98 -14.83 28.05
C ALA A 245 -26.88 -14.79 29.57
N ALA A 246 -27.01 -13.60 30.16
CA ALA A 246 -26.99 -13.47 31.62
C ALA A 246 -28.03 -14.44 32.18
N PRO A 247 -27.69 -15.25 33.20
CA PRO A 247 -28.66 -16.19 33.77
C PRO A 247 -29.89 -15.41 34.20
N SER A 248 -31.03 -15.75 33.60
CA SER A 248 -32.34 -15.22 33.98
C SER A 248 -32.54 -15.49 35.47
N THR A 249 -32.41 -14.46 36.29
CA THR A 249 -32.79 -14.51 37.70
C THR A 249 -34.31 -14.62 37.78
N ALA A 250 -34.81 -15.85 37.69
CA ALA A 250 -36.20 -16.13 38.03
C ALA A 250 -36.38 -15.83 39.54
N PRO A 251 -37.42 -15.07 39.94
CA PRO A 251 -37.65 -14.79 41.35
C PRO A 251 -37.99 -16.10 42.06
N VAL A 252 -37.19 -16.45 43.07
CA VAL A 252 -37.48 -17.53 44.02
C VAL A 252 -38.78 -17.17 44.74
N ARG A 253 -39.87 -17.87 44.45
CA ARG A 253 -41.07 -17.84 45.30
C ARG A 253 -40.76 -18.62 46.58
N SER A 254 -40.66 -17.92 47.70
CA SER A 254 -40.70 -18.51 49.03
C SER A 254 -42.06 -19.18 49.28
N LYS A 255 -42.04 -20.42 49.76
CA LYS A 255 -43.15 -21.06 50.48
C LYS A 255 -42.70 -21.32 51.91
#